data_AF-A0A939KW77-F1
#
_entry.id   AF-A0A939KW77-F1
#
_cell.length_a   1.000
_cell.length_b   1.000
_cell.length_c   1.000
_cell.angle_alpha   90.00
_cell.angle_beta   90.00
_cell.angle_gamma   90.00
#
_symmetry.space_group_name_H-M   'P 1'
#
loop_
_entity.id
_entity.type
_entity.pdbx_description
1 polymer ?
#
loop_
_entity_poly.entity_id
_entity_poly.type
_entity_poly.pdbx_seq_one_letter_code
_entity_poly.pdbx_strand_id
1 'polypeptide(L)'
;MNKVFEIAHKNEKFIYYEILSAFTLTFINSYLGLKTEALHFAKLSESHATDILETNWNQADEGYRLYSLGMTYKNIGNYEKGLEFYRQAIEYANKINYQVIDAMARYGIAEIYREKCEFYKALPYNKDSIKILKKIGATSELAEAYYQLGLTYQKMGELQNSMGELQNSEENFQEAIELFERMGAPRQVEKVKRAMRLGNIVII
;
A
#
# COMPACT_ATOMS: atom_id res chain seq x y z
N MET A 1 1.50 25.17 3.89
CA MET A 1 0.10 24.75 4.10
C MET A 1 -0.60 24.79 2.74
N ASN A 2 -1.43 23.79 2.42
CA ASN A 2 -2.00 23.61 1.07
C ASN A 2 -3.18 24.56 0.86
N LYS A 3 -3.05 25.51 -0.08
CA LYS A 3 -4.07 26.54 -0.37
C LYS A 3 -5.43 25.97 -0.79
N VAL A 4 -5.46 24.81 -1.47
CA VAL A 4 -6.72 24.17 -1.88
C VAL A 4 -7.47 23.68 -0.64
N PHE A 5 -6.76 23.04 0.29
CA PHE A 5 -7.33 22.61 1.56
C PHE A 5 -7.85 23.80 2.38
N GLU A 6 -7.05 24.86 2.53
CA GLU A 6 -7.46 26.04 3.31
C GLU A 6 -8.71 26.74 2.77
N ILE A 7 -8.88 26.78 1.44
CA ILE A 7 -10.05 27.38 0.80
C ILE A 7 -11.26 26.46 0.96
N ALA A 8 -11.09 25.16 0.78
CA ALA A 8 -12.17 24.17 0.90
C ALA A 8 -12.68 24.06 2.34
N HIS A 9 -11.78 24.01 3.33
CA HIS A 9 -12.10 23.90 4.75
C HIS A 9 -12.97 25.04 5.30
N LYS A 10 -12.98 26.20 4.63
CA LYS A 10 -13.79 27.36 5.04
C LYS A 10 -15.19 27.37 4.44
N ASN A 11 -15.55 26.39 3.61
CA ASN A 11 -16.80 26.41 2.86
C ASN A 11 -17.37 25.00 2.69
N GLU A 12 -18.50 24.75 3.35
CA GLU A 12 -19.22 23.47 3.32
C GLU A 12 -19.59 23.01 1.90
N LYS A 13 -19.70 23.93 0.93
CA LYS A 13 -19.94 23.58 -0.48
C LYS A 13 -18.75 22.88 -1.16
N PHE A 14 -17.58 22.89 -0.54
CA PHE A 14 -16.34 22.32 -1.07
C PHE A 14 -15.82 21.13 -0.25
N ILE A 15 -16.68 20.52 0.57
CA ILE A 15 -16.30 19.37 1.42
C ILE A 15 -15.63 18.25 0.63
N TYR A 16 -16.05 18.00 -0.61
CA TYR A 16 -15.40 17.06 -1.52
C TYR A 16 -13.89 17.37 -1.74
N TYR A 17 -13.55 18.64 -2.00
CA TYR A 17 -12.17 19.07 -2.23
C TYR A 17 -11.35 19.10 -0.95
N GLU A 18 -11.99 19.35 0.19
CA GLU A 18 -11.35 19.26 1.50
C GLU A 18 -10.92 17.81 1.77
N ILE A 19 -11.82 16.85 1.56
CA ILE A 19 -11.55 15.43 1.79
C ILE A 19 -10.49 14.91 0.82
N LEU A 20 -10.58 15.24 -0.48
CA LEU A 20 -9.54 14.87 -1.46
C LEU A 20 -8.17 15.46 -1.11
N SER A 21 -8.14 16.70 -0.65
CA SER A 21 -6.91 17.36 -0.21
C SER A 21 -6.36 16.70 1.05
N ALA A 22 -7.22 16.39 2.02
CA ALA A 22 -6.84 15.68 3.24
C ALA A 22 -6.28 14.28 2.92
N PHE A 23 -6.91 13.53 2.02
CA PHE A 23 -6.41 12.24 1.53
C PHE A 23 -5.00 12.36 0.93
N THR A 24 -4.82 13.33 0.01
CA THR A 24 -3.53 13.55 -0.66
C THR A 24 -2.44 13.98 0.33
N LEU A 25 -2.78 14.86 1.29
CA LEU A 25 -1.86 15.34 2.32
C LEU A 25 -1.51 14.23 3.31
N THR A 26 -2.47 13.39 3.69
CA THR A 26 -2.25 12.22 4.56
C THR A 26 -1.18 11.31 3.95
N PHE A 27 -1.35 10.97 2.67
CA PHE A 27 -0.42 10.12 1.95
C PHE A 27 0.97 10.74 1.88
N ILE A 28 1.10 11.97 1.38
CA ILE A 28 2.40 12.64 1.21
C ILE A 28 3.14 12.81 2.55
N ASN A 29 2.46 13.30 3.60
CA ASN A 29 3.10 13.51 4.90
C ASN A 29 3.60 12.19 5.50
N SER A 30 2.88 11.08 5.28
CA SER A 30 3.30 9.76 5.77
C SER A 30 4.63 9.31 5.13
N TYR A 31 4.82 9.56 3.83
CA TYR A 31 6.06 9.24 3.11
C TYR A 31 7.21 10.20 3.44
N LEU A 32 6.90 11.44 3.81
CA LEU A 32 7.89 12.42 4.26
C LEU A 32 8.33 12.21 5.72
N GLY A 33 7.72 11.25 6.44
CA GLY A 33 7.99 11.02 7.86
C GLY A 33 7.41 12.10 8.78
N LEU A 34 6.54 12.97 8.26
CA LEU A 34 5.84 14.02 8.98
C LEU A 34 4.64 13.41 9.73
N LYS A 35 4.95 12.65 10.79
CA LYS A 35 3.99 11.78 11.48
C LYS A 35 2.81 12.55 12.08
N THR A 36 3.05 13.72 12.65
CA THR A 36 2.01 14.54 13.29
C THR A 36 1.01 15.05 12.25
N GLU A 37 1.50 15.55 11.13
CA GLU A 37 0.71 16.05 10.01
C GLU A 37 -0.05 14.90 9.34
N ALA A 38 0.62 13.76 9.09
CA ALA A 38 -0.02 12.57 8.56
C ALA A 38 -1.16 12.08 9.46
N LEU A 39 -0.94 12.05 10.78
CA LEU A 39 -1.98 11.67 11.74
C LEU A 39 -3.13 12.67 11.78
N HIS A 40 -2.84 13.97 11.68
CA HIS A 40 -3.86 15.02 11.66
C HIS A 40 -4.79 14.84 10.45
N PHE A 41 -4.24 14.70 9.25
CA PHE A 41 -5.06 14.52 8.04
C PHE A 41 -5.72 13.15 7.97
N ALA A 42 -5.10 12.09 8.51
CA ALA A 42 -5.74 10.77 8.61
C ALA A 42 -7.02 10.83 9.46
N LYS A 43 -6.94 11.44 10.64
CA LYS A 43 -8.11 11.64 11.52
C LYS A 43 -9.19 12.49 10.86
N LEU A 44 -8.80 13.51 10.10
CA LEU A 44 -9.74 14.33 9.34
C LEU A 44 -10.43 13.50 8.23
N SER A 45 -9.68 12.67 7.51
CA SER A 45 -10.26 11.78 6.51
C SER A 45 -11.20 10.72 7.12
N GLU A 46 -10.97 10.32 8.37
CA GLU A 46 -11.87 9.45 9.12
C GLU A 46 -13.18 10.16 9.52
N SER A 47 -13.10 11.41 10.01
CA SER A 47 -14.29 12.14 10.47
C SER A 47 -15.30 12.45 9.36
N HIS A 48 -14.82 12.57 8.12
CA HIS A 48 -15.68 12.85 6.96
C HIS A 48 -16.20 11.59 6.24
N ALA A 49 -15.99 10.38 6.78
CA ALA A 49 -16.39 9.14 6.13
C ALA A 49 -17.89 9.08 5.77
N THR A 50 -18.76 9.73 6.55
CA THR A 50 -20.21 9.82 6.29
C THR A 50 -20.53 10.83 5.18
N ASP A 51 -19.85 11.97 5.16
CA ASP A 51 -20.09 13.06 4.19
C ASP A 51 -19.69 12.64 2.76
N ILE A 52 -18.71 11.74 2.67
CA ILE A 52 -18.26 11.08 1.44
C ILE A 52 -19.40 10.29 0.78
N LEU A 53 -20.18 9.55 1.57
CA LEU A 53 -21.26 8.70 1.06
C LEU A 53 -22.41 9.52 0.46
N GLU A 54 -22.52 10.80 0.82
CA GLU A 54 -23.57 11.72 0.38
C GLU A 54 -23.18 12.55 -0.85
N THR A 55 -21.93 12.51 -1.31
CA THR A 55 -21.38 13.44 -2.32
C THR A 55 -21.20 12.85 -3.74
N ASN A 56 -21.90 11.77 -4.11
CA ASN A 56 -21.71 11.05 -5.39
C ASN A 56 -20.26 10.55 -5.61
N TRP A 57 -19.56 10.25 -4.51
CA TRP A 57 -18.21 9.67 -4.53
C TRP A 57 -18.23 8.30 -5.23
N ASN A 58 -17.27 8.04 -6.12
CA ASN A 58 -17.20 6.76 -6.83
C ASN A 58 -16.93 5.64 -5.82
N GLN A 59 -17.70 4.55 -5.85
CA GLN A 59 -17.52 3.46 -4.90
C GLN A 59 -16.07 2.94 -4.84
N ALA A 60 -15.36 2.91 -5.98
CA ALA A 60 -13.94 2.53 -5.98
C ALA A 60 -13.04 3.46 -5.14
N ASP A 61 -13.33 4.77 -5.14
CA ASP A 61 -12.52 5.78 -4.45
C ASP A 61 -12.59 5.59 -2.92
N GLU A 62 -13.71 5.10 -2.37
CA GLU A 62 -13.82 4.79 -0.94
C GLU A 62 -12.93 3.60 -0.55
N GLY A 63 -12.89 2.56 -1.39
CA GLY A 63 -11.96 1.44 -1.17
C GLY A 63 -10.50 1.89 -1.20
N TYR A 64 -10.15 2.81 -2.12
CA TYR A 64 -8.79 3.37 -2.18
C TYR A 64 -8.49 4.26 -0.97
N ARG A 65 -9.47 5.01 -0.46
CA ARG A 65 -9.35 5.79 0.78
C ARG A 65 -9.02 4.89 1.96
N LEU A 66 -9.78 3.82 2.16
CA LEU A 66 -9.55 2.83 3.23
C LEU A 66 -8.14 2.22 3.09
N TYR A 67 -7.76 1.82 1.88
CA TYR A 67 -6.42 1.31 1.62
C TYR A 67 -5.31 2.31 1.99
N SER A 68 -5.42 3.58 1.57
CA SER A 68 -4.42 4.61 1.89
C SER A 68 -4.37 4.99 3.36
N LEU A 69 -5.48 4.92 4.09
CA LEU A 69 -5.46 5.05 5.55
C LEU A 69 -4.68 3.90 6.19
N GLY A 70 -4.87 2.67 5.71
CA GLY A 70 -4.07 1.51 6.10
C GLY A 70 -2.57 1.76 5.92
N MET A 71 -2.17 2.23 4.73
CA MET A 71 -0.78 2.59 4.43
C MET A 71 -0.24 3.70 5.33
N THR A 72 -1.06 4.73 5.59
CA THR A 72 -0.62 5.87 6.39
C THR A 72 -0.39 5.47 7.84
N TYR A 73 -1.32 4.73 8.42
CA TYR A 73 -1.17 4.22 9.79
C TYR A 73 0.03 3.28 9.92
N LYS A 74 0.29 2.44 8.91
CA LYS A 74 1.54 1.68 8.82
C LYS A 74 2.76 2.60 8.81
N ASN A 75 2.84 3.56 7.89
CA ASN A 75 4.00 4.45 7.72
C ASN A 75 4.33 5.25 9.00
N ILE A 76 3.33 5.64 9.79
CA ILE A 76 3.57 6.34 11.06
C ILE A 76 3.89 5.39 12.24
N GLY A 77 3.74 4.08 12.04
CA GLY A 77 4.09 3.02 13.00
C GLY A 77 2.93 2.50 13.86
N ASN A 78 1.68 2.86 13.53
CA ASN A 78 0.48 2.34 14.19
C ASN A 78 -0.07 1.16 13.37
N TYR A 79 0.55 0.00 13.56
CA TYR A 79 0.25 -1.20 12.78
C TYR A 79 -1.15 -1.77 13.07
N GLU A 80 -1.64 -1.66 14.30
CA GLU A 80 -2.98 -2.13 14.68
C GLU A 80 -4.05 -1.42 13.85
N LYS A 81 -3.97 -0.09 13.76
CA LYS A 81 -4.92 0.70 12.98
C LYS A 81 -4.70 0.54 11.47
N GLY A 82 -3.44 0.35 11.04
CA GLY A 82 -3.14 -0.01 9.66
C GLY A 82 -3.82 -1.32 9.21
N LEU A 83 -3.72 -2.36 10.05
CA LEU A 83 -4.39 -3.66 9.82
C LEU A 83 -5.91 -3.52 9.82
N GLU A 84 -6.47 -2.70 10.70
CA GLU A 84 -7.91 -2.42 10.75
C GLU A 84 -8.40 -1.87 9.43
N PHE A 85 -7.77 -0.81 8.91
CA PHE A 85 -8.16 -0.19 7.65
C PHE A 85 -7.96 -1.08 6.43
N TYR A 86 -6.87 -1.88 6.39
CA TYR A 86 -6.72 -2.85 5.31
C TYR A 86 -7.83 -3.91 5.33
N ARG A 87 -8.28 -4.37 6.51
CA ARG A 87 -9.42 -5.30 6.60
C ARG A 87 -10.72 -4.65 6.15
N GLN A 88 -10.96 -3.39 6.53
CA GLN A 88 -12.11 -2.63 6.04
C GLN A 88 -12.06 -2.47 4.51
N ALA A 89 -10.89 -2.20 3.93
CA ALA A 89 -10.71 -2.12 2.48
C ALA A 89 -11.03 -3.44 1.78
N ILE A 90 -10.63 -4.59 2.35
CA ILE A 90 -10.97 -5.93 1.84
C ILE A 90 -12.48 -6.17 1.91
N GLU A 91 -13.11 -5.90 3.05
CA GLU A 91 -14.56 -6.07 3.22
C GLU A 91 -15.35 -5.21 2.22
N TYR A 92 -14.96 -3.95 2.07
CA TYR A 92 -15.56 -3.03 1.13
C TYR A 92 -15.35 -3.48 -0.32
N ALA A 93 -14.13 -3.87 -0.70
CA ALA A 93 -13.80 -4.38 -2.03
C ALA A 93 -14.66 -5.60 -2.40
N ASN A 94 -14.89 -6.51 -1.46
CA ASN A 94 -15.79 -7.65 -1.64
C ASN A 94 -17.23 -7.21 -1.85
N LYS A 95 -17.72 -6.25 -1.05
CA LYS A 95 -19.08 -5.70 -1.18
C LYS A 95 -19.35 -5.10 -2.57
N ILE A 96 -18.36 -4.42 -3.16
CA ILE A 96 -18.49 -3.77 -4.46
C ILE A 96 -17.94 -4.61 -5.63
N ASN A 97 -17.49 -5.85 -5.37
CA ASN A 97 -16.86 -6.76 -6.33
C ASN A 97 -15.63 -6.16 -7.06
N TYR A 98 -14.85 -5.32 -6.38
CA TYR A 98 -13.68 -4.67 -6.96
C TYR A 98 -12.36 -5.24 -6.42
N GLN A 99 -11.93 -6.34 -7.05
CA GLN A 99 -10.87 -7.23 -6.53
C GLN A 99 -9.46 -6.61 -6.50
N VAL A 100 -9.22 -5.53 -7.24
CA VAL A 100 -7.93 -4.81 -7.21
C VAL A 100 -7.63 -4.30 -5.80
N ILE A 101 -8.61 -3.69 -5.14
CA ILE A 101 -8.45 -3.12 -3.80
C ILE A 101 -8.26 -4.22 -2.74
N ASP A 102 -8.98 -5.34 -2.86
CA ASP A 102 -8.79 -6.52 -2.00
C ASP A 102 -7.32 -6.98 -2.06
N ALA A 103 -6.79 -7.19 -3.25
CA ALA A 103 -5.41 -7.63 -3.41
C ALA A 103 -4.37 -6.62 -2.91
N MET A 104 -4.61 -5.32 -3.14
CA MET A 104 -3.74 -4.26 -2.63
C MET A 104 -3.68 -4.24 -1.11
N ALA A 105 -4.84 -4.31 -0.46
CA ALA A 105 -4.92 -4.37 0.99
C ALA A 105 -4.25 -5.63 1.57
N ARG A 106 -4.32 -6.77 0.88
CA ARG A 106 -3.61 -8.00 1.29
C ARG A 106 -2.09 -7.83 1.31
N TYR A 107 -1.46 -7.33 0.24
CA TYR A 107 -0.02 -7.10 0.31
C TYR A 107 0.34 -6.01 1.34
N GLY A 108 -0.56 -5.05 1.59
CA GLY A 108 -0.41 -4.06 2.66
C GLY A 108 -0.38 -4.69 4.07
N ILE A 109 -1.24 -5.69 4.31
CA ILE A 109 -1.20 -6.51 5.53
C ILE A 109 0.10 -7.31 5.60
N ALA A 110 0.54 -7.89 4.48
CA ALA A 110 1.82 -8.60 4.41
C ALA A 110 3.00 -7.69 4.73
N GLU A 111 2.95 -6.44 4.30
CA GLU A 111 3.96 -5.41 4.60
C GLU A 111 4.07 -5.17 6.11
N ILE A 112 2.93 -5.00 6.81
CA ILE A 112 2.92 -4.87 8.27
C ILE A 112 3.53 -6.10 8.94
N TYR A 113 3.14 -7.30 8.54
CA TYR A 113 3.72 -8.52 9.12
C TYR A 113 5.22 -8.64 8.82
N ARG A 114 5.68 -8.23 7.63
CA ARG A 114 7.11 -8.16 7.29
C ARG A 114 7.86 -7.17 8.19
N GLU A 115 7.32 -5.97 8.43
CA GLU A 115 7.92 -4.97 9.33
C GLU A 115 7.98 -5.45 10.78
N LYS A 116 7.05 -6.32 11.19
CA LYS A 116 7.07 -7.00 12.50
C LYS A 116 7.93 -8.29 12.53
N CYS A 117 8.62 -8.62 11.44
CA CYS A 117 9.37 -9.87 11.26
C CYS A 117 8.53 -11.16 11.39
N GLU A 118 7.20 -11.06 11.22
CA GLU A 118 6.25 -12.18 11.26
C GLU A 118 6.08 -12.80 9.86
N PHE A 119 7.18 -13.23 9.23
CA PHE A 119 7.22 -13.59 7.80
C PHE A 119 6.22 -14.67 7.39
N TYR A 120 6.08 -15.73 8.20
CA TYR A 120 5.13 -16.80 7.93
C TYR A 120 3.66 -16.34 7.91
N LYS A 121 3.34 -15.23 8.58
CA LYS A 121 2.03 -14.59 8.47
C LYS A 121 1.94 -13.70 7.23
N ALA A 122 3.03 -13.04 6.82
CA ALA A 122 3.05 -12.19 5.63
C ALA A 122 2.88 -12.97 4.31
N LEU A 123 3.57 -14.10 4.17
CA LEU A 123 3.62 -14.91 2.94
C LEU A 123 2.23 -15.27 2.36
N PRO A 124 1.26 -15.81 3.12
CA PRO A 124 -0.06 -16.14 2.56
C PRO A 124 -0.78 -14.92 1.99
N TYR A 125 -0.70 -13.75 2.63
CA TYR A 125 -1.34 -12.53 2.13
C TYR A 125 -0.71 -12.05 0.81
N ASN A 126 0.62 -12.09 0.68
CA ASN A 126 1.30 -11.79 -0.58
C ASN A 126 0.88 -12.77 -1.69
N LYS A 127 0.86 -14.07 -1.40
CA LYS A 127 0.48 -15.11 -2.38
C LYS A 127 -0.98 -14.98 -2.81
N ASP A 128 -1.89 -14.69 -1.89
CA ASP A 128 -3.29 -14.43 -2.20
C ASP A 128 -3.45 -13.18 -3.08
N SER A 129 -2.74 -12.10 -2.76
CA SER A 129 -2.73 -10.87 -3.58
C SER A 129 -2.28 -11.15 -5.02
N ILE A 130 -1.15 -11.83 -5.21
CA ILE A 130 -0.65 -12.25 -6.53
C ILE A 130 -1.67 -13.11 -7.26
N LYS A 131 -2.28 -14.10 -6.59
CA LYS A 131 -3.29 -14.99 -7.19
C LYS A 131 -4.50 -14.21 -7.71
N ILE A 132 -4.99 -13.25 -6.93
CA ILE A 132 -6.13 -12.40 -7.32
C ILE A 132 -5.75 -11.53 -8.51
N LEU A 133 -4.63 -10.81 -8.44
CA LEU A 133 -4.19 -9.86 -9.46
C LEU A 133 -3.88 -10.56 -10.79
N LYS A 134 -3.26 -11.74 -10.72
CA LYS A 134 -3.03 -12.60 -11.89
C LYS A 134 -4.33 -13.08 -12.52
N LYS A 135 -5.35 -13.44 -11.72
CA LYS A 135 -6.66 -13.87 -12.22
C LYS A 135 -7.39 -12.75 -12.97
N ILE A 136 -7.30 -11.50 -12.49
CA ILE A 136 -8.02 -10.36 -13.06
C ILE A 136 -7.21 -9.58 -14.10
N GLY A 137 -5.94 -9.92 -14.31
CA GLY A 137 -5.07 -9.27 -15.31
C GLY A 137 -4.57 -7.87 -14.93
N ALA A 138 -4.61 -7.51 -13.63
CA ALA A 138 -4.17 -6.22 -13.12
C ALA A 138 -2.62 -6.16 -13.08
N THR A 139 -2.02 -5.86 -14.23
CA THR A 139 -0.57 -6.03 -14.47
C THR A 139 0.29 -5.12 -13.59
N SER A 140 -0.13 -3.86 -13.39
CA SER A 140 0.61 -2.88 -12.59
C SER A 140 0.67 -3.31 -11.13
N GLU A 141 -0.47 -3.66 -10.58
CA GLU A 141 -0.61 -4.08 -9.19
C GLU A 141 0.04 -5.46 -8.97
N LEU A 142 -0.04 -6.35 -9.96
CA LEU A 142 0.65 -7.65 -9.92
C LEU A 142 2.17 -7.47 -9.79
N ALA A 143 2.76 -6.54 -10.54
CA ALA A 143 4.19 -6.21 -10.44
C ALA A 143 4.57 -5.71 -9.04
N GLU A 144 3.75 -4.84 -8.44
CA GLU A 144 3.97 -4.38 -7.06
C GLU A 144 3.79 -5.53 -6.05
N ALA A 145 2.83 -6.43 -6.24
CA ALA A 145 2.65 -7.59 -5.35
C ALA A 145 3.84 -8.55 -5.37
N TYR A 146 4.42 -8.81 -6.55
CA TYR A 146 5.67 -9.55 -6.69
C TYR A 146 6.84 -8.82 -6.00
N TYR A 147 6.96 -7.51 -6.18
CA TYR A 147 7.96 -6.70 -5.48
C TYR A 147 7.83 -6.80 -3.95
N GLN A 148 6.61 -6.71 -3.40
CA GLN A 148 6.35 -6.84 -1.97
C GLN A 148 6.69 -8.24 -1.43
N LEU A 149 6.38 -9.29 -2.20
CA LEU A 149 6.79 -10.67 -1.84
C LEU A 149 8.32 -10.83 -1.88
N GLY A 150 8.97 -10.25 -2.89
CA GLY A 150 10.44 -10.20 -2.99
C GLY A 150 11.07 -9.55 -1.76
N LEU A 151 10.54 -8.41 -1.29
CA LEU A 151 10.98 -7.76 -0.05
C LEU A 151 10.77 -8.64 1.20
N THR A 152 9.66 -9.37 1.29
CA THR A 152 9.39 -10.30 2.40
C THR A 152 10.43 -11.40 2.44
N TYR A 153 10.69 -12.04 1.31
CA TYR A 153 11.70 -13.09 1.20
C TYR A 153 13.11 -12.57 1.44
N GLN A 154 13.44 -11.37 0.94
CA GLN A 154 14.73 -10.72 1.17
C GLN A 154 14.98 -10.58 2.67
N LYS A 155 14.04 -9.96 3.38
CA LYS A 155 14.17 -9.70 4.82
C LYS A 155 14.20 -10.99 5.64
N MET A 156 13.40 -11.98 5.25
CA MET A 156 13.39 -13.29 5.86
C MET A 156 14.74 -14.00 5.69
N GLY A 157 15.29 -14.01 4.47
CA GLY A 157 16.58 -14.59 4.14
C GLY A 157 17.74 -13.93 4.86
N GLU A 158 17.76 -12.60 4.91
CA GLU A 158 18.76 -11.82 5.67
C GLU A 158 18.75 -12.15 7.16
N LEU A 159 17.57 -12.16 7.80
CA LEU A 159 17.47 -12.41 9.25
C LEU A 159 17.71 -13.88 9.63
N GLN A 160 17.41 -14.81 8.73
CA GLN A 160 17.55 -16.25 8.97
C GLN A 160 18.83 -16.84 8.38
N ASN A 161 19.64 -16.04 7.68
CA ASN A 161 20.78 -16.50 6.88
C ASN A 161 20.40 -17.63 5.90
N SER A 162 19.24 -17.50 5.24
CA SER A 162 18.69 -18.53 4.35
C SER A 162 18.90 -18.18 2.89
N MET A 163 19.81 -18.89 2.23
CA MET A 163 20.05 -18.77 0.79
C MET A 163 18.79 -19.10 -0.04
N GLY A 164 17.97 -20.05 0.41
CA GLY A 164 16.72 -20.39 -0.28
C GLY A 164 15.72 -19.24 -0.29
N GLU A 165 15.62 -18.49 0.81
CA GLU A 165 14.73 -17.32 0.86
C GLU A 165 15.29 -16.13 0.07
N LEU A 166 16.62 -15.98 0.01
CA LEU A 166 17.26 -15.00 -0.86
C LEU A 166 17.02 -15.32 -2.35
N GLN A 167 17.06 -16.60 -2.73
CA GLN A 167 16.71 -17.03 -4.08
C GLN A 167 15.23 -16.74 -4.40
N ASN A 168 14.31 -17.09 -3.49
CA ASN A 168 12.89 -16.74 -3.63
C ASN A 168 12.71 -15.22 -3.80
N SER A 169 13.50 -14.41 -3.11
CA SER A 169 13.47 -12.95 -3.25
C SER A 169 13.84 -12.49 -4.66
N GLU A 170 14.96 -13.00 -5.20
CA GLU A 170 15.45 -12.68 -6.54
C GLU A 170 14.45 -13.07 -7.63
N GLU A 171 13.86 -14.26 -7.55
CA GLU A 171 12.83 -14.74 -8.48
C GLU A 171 11.62 -13.79 -8.50
N ASN A 172 11.14 -13.36 -7.33
CA ASN A 172 10.00 -12.44 -7.23
C ASN A 172 10.34 -11.02 -7.71
N PHE A 173 11.57 -10.54 -7.48
CA PHE A 173 12.00 -9.26 -8.03
C PHE A 173 12.12 -9.29 -9.55
N GLN A 174 12.56 -10.41 -10.13
CA GLN A 174 12.65 -10.58 -11.57
C GLN A 174 11.25 -10.54 -12.22
N GLU A 175 10.27 -11.24 -11.65
CA GLU A 175 8.86 -11.17 -12.09
C GLU A 175 8.32 -9.73 -12.05
N ALA A 176 8.61 -8.98 -10.98
CA ALA A 176 8.22 -7.57 -10.88
C ALA A 176 8.88 -6.70 -11.98
N ILE A 177 10.17 -6.89 -12.23
CA ILE A 177 10.93 -6.16 -13.26
C ILE A 177 10.34 -6.42 -14.64
N GLU A 178 10.10 -7.69 -15.00
CA GLU A 178 9.57 -8.05 -16.32
C GLU A 178 8.20 -7.40 -16.58
N LEU A 179 7.32 -7.39 -15.57
CA LEU A 179 6.03 -6.73 -15.68
C LEU A 179 6.17 -5.20 -15.80
N PHE A 180 7.05 -4.57 -15.02
CA PHE A 180 7.31 -3.13 -15.13
C PHE A 180 7.96 -2.74 -16.46
N GLU A 181 8.84 -3.57 -17.01
CA GLU A 181 9.46 -3.36 -18.33
C GLU A 181 8.42 -3.45 -19.45
N ARG A 182 7.53 -4.44 -19.40
CA ARG A 182 6.41 -4.57 -20.36
C ARG A 182 5.47 -3.36 -20.36
N MET A 183 5.33 -2.69 -19.22
CA MET A 183 4.52 -1.47 -19.09
C MET A 183 5.29 -0.19 -19.45
N GLY A 184 6.59 -0.26 -19.75
CA GLY A 184 7.41 0.92 -19.98
C GLY A 184 7.56 1.80 -18.74
N ALA A 185 7.69 1.20 -17.55
CA ALA A 185 7.80 1.88 -16.25
C ALA A 185 9.24 1.87 -15.68
N PRO A 186 10.21 2.57 -16.30
CA PRO A 186 11.63 2.45 -15.95
C PRO A 186 11.94 2.88 -14.51
N ARG A 187 11.21 3.85 -13.95
CA ARG A 187 11.37 4.26 -12.54
C ARG A 187 11.01 3.13 -11.56
N GLN A 188 10.02 2.32 -11.90
CA GLN A 188 9.65 1.16 -11.07
C GLN A 188 10.70 0.05 -11.20
N VAL A 189 11.21 -0.19 -12.41
CA VAL A 189 12.33 -1.11 -12.63
C VAL A 189 13.56 -0.70 -11.80
N GLU A 190 13.91 0.58 -11.80
CA GLU A 190 15.01 1.12 -10.98
C GLU A 190 14.76 0.96 -9.47
N LYS A 191 13.53 1.21 -9.01
CA LYS A 191 13.10 0.97 -7.61
C LYS A 191 13.37 -0.48 -7.21
N VAL A 192 12.91 -1.45 -8.01
CA VAL A 192 13.11 -2.88 -7.73
C VAL A 192 14.59 -3.25 -7.74
N LYS A 193 15.35 -2.84 -8.77
CA LYS A 193 16.80 -3.10 -8.87
C LYS A 193 17.58 -2.49 -7.70
N ARG A 194 17.15 -1.34 -7.17
CA ARG A 194 17.76 -0.75 -5.98
C ARG A 194 17.51 -1.60 -4.74
N ALA A 195 16.30 -2.10 -4.54
CA ALA A 195 15.98 -2.98 -3.41
C ALA A 195 16.79 -4.29 -3.47
N MET A 196 16.91 -4.91 -4.65
CA MET A 196 17.75 -6.10 -4.86
C MET A 196 19.19 -5.89 -4.39
N ARG A 197 19.81 -4.76 -4.79
CA ARG A 197 21.20 -4.44 -4.42
C ARG A 197 21.39 -4.22 -2.92
N LEU A 198 20.42 -3.60 -2.24
CA LEU A 198 20.54 -3.29 -0.81
C LEU A 198 20.59 -4.55 0.06
N GLY A 199 19.89 -5.63 -0.31
CA GLY A 199 19.97 -6.90 0.42
C GLY A 199 21.28 -7.67 0.18
N ASN A 200 21.90 -7.50 -0.98
CA ASN A 200 23.14 -8.20 -1.32
C ASN A 200 24.39 -7.64 -0.63
N ILE A 201 24.35 -6.42 -0.06
CA ILE A 201 25.50 -5.79 0.60
C ILE A 201 25.83 -6.48 1.94
N VAL A 202 24.92 -7.27 2.52
CA VAL A 202 25.16 -7.96 3.80
C VAL A 202 25.97 -9.26 3.64
N ILE A 203 26.24 -9.70 2.40
CA ILE A 203 26.80 -11.03 2.09
C ILE A 203 28.27 -10.98 1.62
N ILE A 204 28.93 -9.81 1.61
CA ILE A 204 30.35 -9.65 1.22
C ILE A 204 31.18 -9.21 2.42
#